data_AF-A0A1A2H510-F1
#
_entry.id   AF-A0A1A2H510-F1
#
_cell.length_a   1.000
_cell.length_b   1.000
_cell.length_c   1.000
_cell.angle_alpha   90.00
_cell.angle_beta   90.00
_cell.angle_gamma   90.00
#
_symmetry.space_group_name_H-M   'P 1'
#
loop_
_entity.id
_entity.type
_entity.pdbx_description
1 polymer ?
#
loop_
_entity_poly.entity_id
_entity_poly.type
_entity_poly.pdbx_seq_one_letter_code
_entity_poly.pdbx_strand_id
1 'polypeptide(L)'
;MCFSITADLVVGTALVPVAVATLREVKHWRELPFALLPTVFAVHQFLEAAVWPNRFVPAGMAHFAMYAYVFIALPLLPALVPVAVLLLEPRGARLRVAPFVVLGAVVSAYLAYVVLTKPVGVQQCPHALEYQTGSHNSYFWAVLYVLAVIGPALLSGYRSIVVFGLANLVGLVVVAILYLQAFASLWCIYAAMMSVLVLVHMVRRRRLAVRPA
;
A
#
# COMPACT_ATOMS: atom_id res chain seq x y z
N MET A 1 4.68 -8.55 4.93
CA MET A 1 4.98 -9.51 6.01
C MET A 1 3.89 -10.53 5.97
N CYS A 2 4.04 -11.47 5.06
CA CYS A 2 3.14 -12.58 4.84
C CYS A 2 3.66 -13.83 5.56
N PHE A 3 2.82 -14.85 5.71
CA PHE A 3 3.11 -16.00 6.58
C PHE A 3 4.02 -17.04 5.90
N SER A 4 3.97 -17.11 4.58
CA SER A 4 4.68 -18.09 3.76
C SER A 4 4.72 -17.67 2.29
N ILE A 5 5.68 -18.21 1.54
CA ILE A 5 5.76 -18.09 0.08
C ILE A 5 4.43 -18.45 -0.61
N THR A 6 3.71 -19.47 -0.11
CA THR A 6 2.41 -19.88 -0.67
C THR A 6 1.33 -18.84 -0.43
N ALA A 7 1.30 -18.22 0.75
CA ALA A 7 0.34 -17.16 1.05
C ALA A 7 0.57 -15.95 0.15
N ASP A 8 1.83 -15.52 0.00
CA ASP A 8 2.23 -14.44 -0.90
C ASP A 8 1.78 -14.70 -2.35
N LEU A 9 2.03 -15.91 -2.86
CA LEU A 9 1.64 -16.29 -4.22
C LEU A 9 0.11 -16.32 -4.38
N VAL A 10 -0.63 -16.88 -3.42
CA VAL A 10 -2.10 -16.94 -3.46
C VAL A 10 -2.70 -15.54 -3.43
N VAL A 11 -2.24 -14.67 -2.54
CA VAL A 11 -2.76 -13.30 -2.42
C VAL A 11 -2.38 -12.48 -3.64
N GLY A 12 -1.12 -12.55 -4.08
CA GLY A 12 -0.64 -11.89 -5.29
C GLY A 12 -1.46 -12.28 -6.51
N THR A 13 -1.67 -13.58 -6.74
CA THR A 13 -2.48 -14.08 -7.87
C THR A 13 -3.95 -13.70 -7.76
N ALA A 14 -4.55 -13.78 -6.57
CA ALA A 14 -5.93 -13.36 -6.33
C ALA A 14 -6.15 -11.86 -6.57
N LEU A 15 -5.13 -11.03 -6.38
CA LEU A 15 -5.18 -9.59 -6.64
C LEU A 15 -5.05 -9.23 -8.12
N VAL A 16 -4.46 -10.08 -8.97
CA VAL A 16 -4.32 -9.83 -10.41
C VAL A 16 -5.66 -9.51 -11.11
N PRO A 17 -6.74 -10.31 -10.99
CA PRO A 17 -8.01 -9.98 -11.63
C PRO A 17 -8.61 -8.67 -11.11
N VAL A 18 -8.43 -8.38 -9.81
CA VAL A 18 -8.89 -7.12 -9.22
C VAL A 18 -8.12 -5.94 -9.81
N ALA A 19 -6.79 -6.04 -9.92
CA ALA A 19 -5.92 -5.05 -10.53
C ALA A 19 -6.28 -4.79 -12.01
N VAL A 20 -6.51 -5.85 -12.78
CA VAL A 20 -6.93 -5.73 -14.18
C VAL A 20 -8.30 -5.05 -14.27
N ALA A 21 -9.26 -5.44 -13.42
CA ALA A 21 -10.59 -4.84 -13.41
C ALA A 21 -10.55 -3.36 -13.01
N THR A 22 -9.79 -2.98 -11.98
CA THR A 22 -9.67 -1.57 -11.55
C THR A 22 -9.02 -0.71 -12.61
N LEU A 23 -7.99 -1.22 -13.31
CA LEU A 23 -7.33 -0.48 -14.39
C LEU A 23 -8.24 -0.32 -15.62
N ARG A 24 -9.07 -1.32 -15.96
CA ARG A 24 -10.04 -1.22 -17.06
C ARG A 24 -11.15 -0.19 -16.82
N GLU A 25 -11.43 0.14 -15.56
CA GLU A 25 -12.43 1.16 -15.20
C GLU A 25 -11.88 2.59 -15.26
N VAL A 26 -10.56 2.78 -15.45
CA VAL A 26 -9.94 4.11 -15.54
C VAL A 26 -10.41 4.82 -16.80
N LYS A 27 -11.07 5.97 -16.63
CA LYS A 27 -11.49 6.84 -17.75
C LYS A 27 -10.66 8.10 -17.87
N HIS A 28 -10.06 8.52 -16.76
CA HIS A 28 -9.25 9.73 -16.70
C HIS A 28 -7.91 9.43 -16.05
N TRP A 29 -6.82 10.02 -16.57
CA TRP A 29 -5.47 9.89 -16.00
C TRP A 29 -5.39 10.18 -14.50
N ARG A 30 -6.31 10.99 -13.96
CA ARG A 30 -6.40 11.33 -12.54
C ARG A 30 -6.81 10.16 -11.63
N GLU A 31 -7.48 9.15 -12.19
CA GLU A 31 -7.92 7.95 -11.47
C GLU A 31 -6.82 6.88 -11.43
N LEU A 32 -5.85 6.98 -12.34
CA LEU A 32 -4.81 5.97 -12.54
C LEU A 32 -4.00 5.66 -11.27
N PRO A 33 -3.52 6.65 -10.49
CA PRO A 33 -2.72 6.35 -9.30
C PRO A 33 -3.50 5.57 -8.24
N PHE A 34 -4.81 5.80 -8.13
CA PHE A 34 -5.68 5.05 -7.22
C PHE A 34 -5.99 3.65 -7.77
N ALA A 35 -6.25 3.54 -9.07
CA ALA A 35 -6.51 2.26 -9.73
C ALA A 35 -5.29 1.32 -9.79
N LEU A 36 -4.08 1.87 -9.65
CA LEU A 36 -2.82 1.13 -9.57
C LEU A 36 -2.57 0.50 -8.19
N LEU A 37 -3.29 0.88 -7.14
CA LEU A 37 -3.05 0.36 -5.80
C LEU A 37 -3.10 -1.17 -5.74
N PRO A 38 -4.11 -1.87 -6.31
CA PRO A 38 -4.13 -3.33 -6.31
C PRO A 38 -2.96 -3.95 -7.10
N THR A 39 -2.53 -3.32 -8.18
CA THR A 39 -1.35 -3.75 -8.94
C THR A 39 -0.09 -3.66 -8.10
N VAL A 40 0.11 -2.53 -7.41
CA VAL A 40 1.25 -2.32 -6.51
C VAL A 40 1.23 -3.36 -5.39
N PHE A 41 0.07 -3.64 -4.79
CA PHE A 41 -0.06 -4.69 -3.78
C PHE A 41 0.25 -6.08 -4.34
N ALA A 42 -0.24 -6.44 -5.53
CA ALA A 42 0.04 -7.73 -6.15
C ALA A 42 1.54 -7.92 -6.40
N VAL A 43 2.21 -6.90 -6.96
CA VAL A 43 3.66 -6.89 -7.17
C VAL A 43 4.39 -7.00 -5.83
N HIS A 44 3.93 -6.29 -4.81
CA HIS A 44 4.52 -6.32 -3.47
C HIS A 44 4.52 -7.74 -2.89
N GLN A 45 3.43 -8.50 -3.06
CA GLN A 45 3.31 -9.90 -2.62
C GLN A 45 4.25 -10.83 -3.41
N PHE A 46 4.33 -10.67 -4.73
CA PHE A 46 5.26 -11.49 -5.53
C PHE A 46 6.73 -11.23 -5.22
N LEU A 47 7.08 -9.99 -4.89
CA LEU A 47 8.43 -9.66 -4.42
C LEU A 47 8.72 -10.33 -3.08
N GLU A 48 7.77 -10.34 -2.13
CA GLU A 48 7.94 -11.03 -0.86
C GLU A 48 8.12 -12.54 -1.04
N ALA A 49 7.34 -13.16 -1.93
CA ALA A 49 7.51 -14.57 -2.31
C ALA A 49 8.93 -14.90 -2.79
N ALA A 50 9.58 -13.97 -3.52
CA ALA A 50 10.94 -14.13 -4.01
C ALA A 50 12.02 -13.94 -2.93
N VAL A 51 11.71 -13.26 -1.82
CA VAL A 51 12.63 -13.04 -0.69
C VAL A 51 12.68 -14.25 0.25
N TRP A 52 11.58 -15.01 0.36
CA TRP A 52 11.56 -16.24 1.16
C TRP A 52 12.66 -17.23 0.72
N PRO A 53 13.28 -17.98 1.66
CA PRO A 53 14.23 -19.04 1.32
C PRO A 53 13.62 -20.02 0.32
N ASN A 54 14.23 -20.11 -0.86
CA ASN A 54 13.78 -21.00 -1.90
C ASN A 54 14.96 -21.40 -2.80
N ARG A 55 14.79 -22.51 -3.53
CA ARG A 55 15.81 -23.06 -4.43
C ARG A 55 15.76 -22.50 -5.86
N PHE A 56 14.79 -21.65 -6.16
CA PHE A 56 14.44 -21.25 -7.53
C PHE A 56 14.93 -19.84 -7.87
N VAL A 57 15.06 -18.97 -6.87
CA VAL A 57 15.44 -17.57 -7.00
C VAL A 57 16.92 -17.42 -6.63
N PRO A 58 17.78 -16.98 -7.56
CA PRO A 58 19.19 -16.70 -7.26
C PRO A 58 19.34 -15.63 -6.17
N ALA A 59 20.40 -15.72 -5.36
CA ALA A 59 20.64 -14.80 -4.24
C ALA A 59 20.61 -13.31 -4.66
N GLY A 60 21.18 -12.97 -5.82
CA GLY A 60 21.16 -11.60 -6.35
C GLY A 60 19.74 -11.11 -6.68
N MET A 61 18.87 -12.00 -7.15
CA MET A 61 17.47 -11.67 -7.47
C MET A 61 16.62 -11.56 -6.20
N ALA A 62 16.86 -12.40 -5.20
CA ALA A 62 16.22 -12.28 -3.88
C ALA A 62 16.63 -10.97 -3.19
N HIS A 63 17.91 -10.58 -3.29
CA HIS A 63 18.40 -9.30 -2.79
C HIS A 63 17.75 -8.11 -3.50
N PHE A 64 17.65 -8.15 -4.83
CA PHE A 64 16.89 -7.14 -5.59
C PHE A 64 15.42 -7.09 -5.15
N ALA A 65 14.77 -8.24 -5.01
CA ALA A 65 13.38 -8.34 -4.59
C ALA A 65 13.16 -7.76 -3.19
N MET A 66 14.10 -7.98 -2.27
CA MET A 66 14.10 -7.38 -0.93
C MET A 66 14.13 -5.84 -1.01
N TYR A 67 15.08 -5.28 -1.75
CA TYR A 67 15.15 -3.82 -1.90
C TYR A 67 13.92 -3.25 -2.59
N ALA A 68 13.41 -3.90 -3.64
CA ALA A 68 12.18 -3.50 -4.32
C ALA A 68 10.96 -3.57 -3.39
N TYR A 69 10.82 -4.64 -2.61
CA TYR A 69 9.77 -4.82 -1.61
C TYR A 69 9.79 -3.66 -0.59
N VAL A 70 10.95 -3.38 0.00
CA VAL A 70 11.09 -2.31 1.01
C VAL A 70 10.88 -0.93 0.39
N PHE A 71 11.34 -0.71 -0.84
CA PHE A 71 11.14 0.54 -1.57
C PHE A 71 9.65 0.81 -1.87
N ILE A 72 8.88 -0.23 -2.20
CA ILE A 72 7.44 -0.11 -2.38
C ILE A 72 6.76 0.21 -1.04
N ALA A 73 7.12 -0.53 0.02
CA ALA A 73 6.52 -0.40 1.35
C ALA A 73 6.73 1.00 1.96
N LEU A 74 7.96 1.50 1.90
CA LEU A 74 8.40 2.66 2.65
C LEU A 74 8.33 3.96 1.81
N PRO A 75 9.11 4.15 0.73
CA PRO A 75 9.01 5.34 -0.13
C PRO A 75 7.73 5.47 -0.97
N LEU A 76 7.31 4.42 -1.67
CA LEU A 76 6.33 4.56 -2.74
C LEU A 76 4.93 4.84 -2.21
N LEU A 77 4.48 4.10 -1.19
CA LEU A 77 3.16 4.26 -0.58
C LEU A 77 2.84 5.68 -0.07
N PRO A 78 3.69 6.35 0.75
CA PRO A 78 3.40 7.67 1.27
C PRO A 78 3.48 8.76 0.21
N ALA A 79 4.11 8.50 -0.95
CA ALA A 79 3.99 9.39 -2.11
C ALA A 79 2.71 9.10 -2.91
N LEU A 80 2.43 7.82 -3.19
CA LEU A 80 1.36 7.39 -4.10
C LEU A 80 -0.03 7.65 -3.54
N VAL A 81 -0.29 7.29 -2.27
CA VAL A 81 -1.63 7.35 -1.67
C VAL A 81 -2.17 8.78 -1.57
N PRO A 82 -1.45 9.76 -0.96
CA PRO A 82 -1.97 11.12 -0.89
C PRO A 82 -2.15 11.76 -2.28
N VAL A 83 -1.26 11.46 -3.24
CA VAL A 83 -1.40 11.94 -4.62
C VAL A 83 -2.62 11.32 -5.29
N ALA A 84 -2.87 10.03 -5.11
CA ALA A 84 -4.05 9.34 -5.62
C ALA A 84 -5.35 9.97 -5.09
N VAL A 85 -5.42 10.25 -3.79
CA VAL A 85 -6.59 10.91 -3.19
C VAL A 85 -6.73 12.35 -3.69
N LEU A 86 -5.66 13.14 -3.73
CA LEU A 86 -5.69 14.52 -4.23
C LEU A 86 -6.21 14.60 -5.68
N LEU A 87 -5.79 13.66 -6.53
CA LEU A 87 -6.19 13.63 -7.93
C LEU A 87 -7.64 13.20 -8.11
N LEU A 88 -8.21 12.42 -7.19
CA LEU A 88 -9.64 12.07 -7.19
C LEU A 88 -10.53 13.21 -6.70
N GLU A 89 -10.05 14.05 -5.77
CA GLU A 89 -10.84 15.13 -5.20
C GLU A 89 -11.22 16.23 -6.24
N PRO A 90 -12.44 16.80 -6.15
CA PRO A 90 -12.84 17.98 -6.91
C PRO A 90 -11.98 19.20 -6.54
N ARG A 91 -11.81 20.15 -7.47
CA ARG A 91 -10.87 21.28 -7.35
C ARG A 91 -10.97 22.04 -6.02
N GLY A 92 -12.19 22.29 -5.53
CA GLY A 92 -12.42 23.01 -4.26
C GLY A 92 -12.06 22.23 -2.99
N ALA A 93 -11.95 20.90 -3.06
CA ALA A 93 -11.61 20.05 -1.92
C ALA A 93 -10.11 19.72 -1.83
N ARG A 94 -9.35 19.93 -2.91
CA ARG A 94 -7.92 19.59 -3.00
C ARG A 94 -7.05 20.27 -1.95
N LEU A 95 -7.38 21.51 -1.58
CA LEU A 95 -6.62 22.26 -0.56
C LEU A 95 -6.64 21.57 0.81
N ARG A 96 -7.65 20.75 1.11
CA ARG A 96 -7.71 19.95 2.34
C ARG A 96 -6.73 18.78 2.34
N VAL A 97 -6.40 18.25 1.16
CA VAL A 97 -5.55 17.07 0.98
C VAL A 97 -4.11 17.44 0.63
N ALA A 98 -3.89 18.62 0.04
CA ALA A 98 -2.56 19.09 -0.39
C ALA A 98 -1.46 19.05 0.70
N PRO A 99 -1.72 19.40 1.98
CA PRO A 99 -0.71 19.28 3.03
C PRO A 99 -0.20 17.85 3.21
N PHE A 100 -1.06 16.84 3.03
CA PHE A 100 -0.67 15.42 3.14
C PHE A 100 0.18 14.96 1.97
N VAL A 101 0.04 15.56 0.78
CA VAL A 101 0.92 15.30 -0.35
C VAL A 101 2.32 15.84 -0.06
N VAL A 102 2.43 17.04 0.51
CA VAL A 102 3.73 17.61 0.91
C VAL A 102 4.36 16.75 2.01
N LEU A 103 3.58 16.41 3.03
CA LEU A 103 4.06 15.53 4.11
C LEU A 103 4.52 14.18 3.57
N GLY A 104 3.71 13.55 2.71
CA GLY A 104 4.02 12.27 2.07
C GLY A 104 5.26 12.33 1.20
N ALA A 105 5.48 13.43 0.48
CA ALA A 105 6.69 13.64 -0.30
C ALA A 105 7.95 13.76 0.57
N VAL A 106 7.87 14.49 1.70
CA VAL A 106 8.99 14.61 2.65
C VAL A 106 9.31 13.26 3.28
N VAL A 107 8.29 12.53 3.76
CA VAL A 107 8.45 11.19 4.34
C VAL A 107 9.01 10.21 3.30
N SER A 108 8.47 10.23 2.08
CA SER A 108 8.94 9.38 0.98
C SER A 108 10.41 9.66 0.63
N ALA A 109 10.81 10.93 0.51
CA ALA A 109 12.20 11.30 0.21
C ALA A 109 13.17 10.84 1.29
N TYR A 110 12.82 11.03 2.57
CA TYR A 110 13.66 10.55 3.68
C TYR A 110 13.77 9.03 3.68
N LEU A 111 12.65 8.32 3.57
CA LEU A 111 12.65 6.85 3.55
C LEU A 111 13.36 6.29 2.32
N ALA A 112 13.28 6.96 1.16
CA ALA A 112 14.03 6.59 -0.03
C ALA A 112 15.53 6.74 0.20
N TYR A 113 15.96 7.85 0.81
CA TYR A 113 17.35 8.04 1.22
C TYR A 113 17.82 6.93 2.16
N VAL A 114 17.03 6.58 3.18
CA VAL A 114 17.37 5.50 4.11
C VAL A 114 17.51 4.17 3.37
N VAL A 115 16.55 3.79 2.53
CA VAL A 115 16.57 2.51 1.80
C VAL A 115 17.74 2.44 0.81
N LEU A 116 18.10 3.54 0.17
CA LEU A 116 19.16 3.56 -0.85
C LEU A 116 20.57 3.70 -0.28
N THR A 117 20.73 4.25 0.94
CA THR A 117 22.05 4.56 1.51
C THR A 117 22.41 3.76 2.75
N LYS A 118 21.42 3.17 3.44
CA LYS A 118 21.65 2.34 4.63
C LYS A 118 21.49 0.86 4.27
N PRO A 119 22.22 -0.03 4.97
CA PRO A 119 22.00 -1.47 4.80
C PRO A 119 20.57 -1.82 5.21
N VAL A 120 19.91 -2.62 4.38
CA VAL A 120 18.59 -3.20 4.66
C VAL A 120 18.82 -4.67 5.01
N GLY A 121 18.44 -5.04 6.23
CA GLY A 121 18.52 -6.42 6.71
C GLY A 121 17.18 -7.13 6.58
N VAL A 122 17.20 -8.44 6.38
CA VAL A 122 16.04 -9.32 6.53
C VAL A 122 16.35 -10.35 7.59
N GLN A 123 15.56 -10.36 8.66
CA GLN A 123 15.57 -11.39 9.67
C GLN A 123 14.40 -12.34 9.41
N GLN A 124 14.70 -13.64 9.37
CA GLN A 124 13.68 -14.66 9.22
C GLN A 124 13.12 -15.01 10.59
N CYS A 125 11.84 -14.75 10.77
CA CYS A 125 11.05 -15.21 11.91
C CYS A 125 10.24 -16.43 11.47
N PRO A 126 9.79 -17.31 12.39
CA PRO A 126 9.11 -18.57 12.04
C PRO A 126 7.93 -18.44 11.06
N HIS A 127 7.29 -17.27 11.04
CA HIS A 127 6.09 -17.00 10.25
C HIS A 127 6.07 -15.59 9.64
N ALA A 128 7.24 -14.94 9.52
CA ALA A 128 7.36 -13.59 8.97
C ALA A 128 8.79 -13.29 8.53
N LEU A 129 8.92 -12.40 7.54
CA LEU A 129 10.19 -11.77 7.19
C LEU A 129 10.23 -10.37 7.79
N GLU A 130 11.10 -10.16 8.78
CA GLU A 130 11.28 -8.86 9.41
C GLU A 130 12.33 -8.04 8.66
N TYR A 131 11.94 -6.89 8.13
CA TYR A 131 12.82 -5.98 7.39
C TYR A 131 13.35 -4.90 8.34
N GLN A 132 14.65 -4.93 8.61
CA GLN A 132 15.31 -3.96 9.48
C GLN A 132 15.91 -2.85 8.62
N THR A 133 15.54 -1.60 8.93
CA THR A 133 16.10 -0.40 8.29
C THR A 133 16.86 0.43 9.32
N GLY A 134 18.00 0.99 8.91
CA GLY A 134 18.84 1.82 9.79
C GLY A 134 18.31 3.24 10.02
N SER A 135 16.99 3.45 10.03
CA SER A 135 16.41 4.78 10.22
C SER A 135 16.64 5.30 11.63
N HIS A 136 17.06 6.56 11.75
CA HIS A 136 17.17 7.22 13.04
C HIS A 136 15.79 7.76 13.45
N ASN A 137 15.40 7.56 14.72
CA ASN A 137 14.10 8.00 15.24
C ASN A 137 12.88 7.39 14.50
N SER A 138 12.89 6.06 14.34
CA SER A 138 11.90 5.31 13.54
C SER A 138 10.43 5.57 13.94
N TYR A 139 10.15 5.80 15.22
CA TYR A 139 8.80 6.10 15.70
C TYR A 139 8.25 7.42 15.13
N PHE A 140 9.06 8.47 15.08
CA PHE A 140 8.64 9.77 14.55
C PHE A 140 8.25 9.65 13.07
N TRP A 141 9.09 9.00 12.26
CA TRP A 141 8.82 8.79 10.84
C TRP A 141 7.64 7.84 10.59
N ALA A 142 7.44 6.84 11.45
CA ALA A 142 6.27 5.96 11.38
C ALA A 142 4.96 6.73 11.61
N VAL A 143 4.91 7.63 12.60
CA VAL A 143 3.72 8.47 12.84
C VAL A 143 3.45 9.38 11.64
N LEU A 144 4.47 10.06 11.11
CA LEU A 144 4.32 10.92 9.93
C LEU A 144 3.86 10.13 8.69
N TYR A 145 4.39 8.92 8.50
CA TYR A 145 3.97 8.01 7.44
C TYR A 145 2.47 7.68 7.55
N VAL A 146 2.02 7.28 8.73
CA VAL A 146 0.61 6.92 8.97
C VAL A 146 -0.29 8.13 8.71
N LEU A 147 0.10 9.32 9.17
CA LEU A 147 -0.64 10.55 8.90
C LEU A 147 -0.69 10.87 7.41
N ALA A 148 0.42 10.70 6.68
CA ALA A 148 0.48 10.96 5.24
C ALA A 148 -0.37 9.98 4.41
N VAL A 149 -0.44 8.71 4.81
CA VAL A 149 -1.17 7.67 4.07
C VAL A 149 -2.66 7.65 4.42
N ILE A 150 -3.00 7.74 5.71
CA ILE A 150 -4.38 7.59 6.20
C ILE A 150 -5.12 8.94 6.25
N GLY A 151 -4.45 10.01 6.68
CA GLY A 151 -5.00 11.36 6.77
C GLY A 151 -5.75 11.86 5.53
N PRO A 152 -5.20 11.76 4.30
CA PRO A 152 -5.89 12.23 3.10
C PRO A 152 -7.18 11.45 2.84
N ALA A 153 -7.21 10.14 3.12
CA ALA A 153 -8.38 9.31 2.91
C ALA A 153 -9.51 9.64 3.89
N LEU A 154 -9.19 9.93 5.15
CA LEU A 154 -10.17 10.33 6.17
C LEU A 154 -10.78 11.72 5.92
N LEU A 155 -10.03 12.62 5.28
CA LEU A 155 -10.48 13.97 4.94
C LEU A 155 -11.11 14.08 3.54
N SER A 156 -11.17 12.97 2.81
CA SER A 156 -11.77 12.90 1.47
C SER A 156 -13.27 13.21 1.51
N GLY A 157 -13.77 13.90 0.47
CA GLY A 157 -15.20 14.15 0.29
C GLY A 157 -16.00 12.90 -0.08
N TYR A 158 -15.33 11.81 -0.47
CA TYR A 158 -15.99 10.58 -0.92
C TYR A 158 -16.10 9.56 0.21
N ARG A 159 -17.34 9.22 0.61
CA ARG A 159 -17.61 8.25 1.69
C ARG A 159 -16.89 6.91 1.53
N SER A 160 -16.73 6.41 0.31
CA SER A 160 -15.99 5.17 0.04
C SER A 160 -14.49 5.28 0.32
N ILE A 161 -13.89 6.45 0.06
CA ILE A 161 -12.46 6.70 0.36
C ILE A 161 -12.28 6.88 1.86
N VAL A 162 -13.24 7.51 2.55
CA VAL A 162 -13.24 7.62 4.01
C VAL A 162 -13.38 6.24 4.67
N VAL A 163 -14.29 5.38 4.19
CA VAL A 163 -14.40 3.99 4.65
C VAL A 163 -13.09 3.23 4.41
N PHE A 164 -12.44 3.45 3.27
CA PHE A 164 -11.12 2.89 3.00
C PHE A 164 -10.07 3.40 4.01
N GLY A 165 -10.02 4.70 4.29
CA GLY A 165 -9.11 5.27 5.29
C GLY A 165 -9.37 4.72 6.69
N LEU A 166 -10.63 4.63 7.10
CA LEU A 166 -11.04 4.13 8.41
C LEU A 166 -10.72 2.66 8.58
N ALA A 167 -10.98 1.84 7.56
CA ALA A 167 -10.58 0.44 7.56
C ALA A 167 -9.05 0.30 7.75
N ASN A 168 -8.25 1.17 7.13
CA ASN A 168 -6.78 1.12 7.26
C ASN A 168 -6.34 1.53 8.65
N LEU A 169 -6.99 2.54 9.22
CA LEU A 169 -6.72 2.97 10.58
C LEU A 169 -7.07 1.87 11.59
N VAL A 170 -8.24 1.23 11.45
CA VAL A 170 -8.64 0.12 12.31
C VAL A 170 -7.69 -1.05 12.14
N GLY A 171 -7.35 -1.43 10.91
CA GLY A 171 -6.37 -2.49 10.63
C GLY A 171 -5.02 -2.19 11.29
N LEU A 172 -4.52 -0.97 11.15
CA LEU A 172 -3.27 -0.53 11.77
C LEU A 172 -3.33 -0.56 13.31
N VAL A 173 -4.41 -0.06 13.91
CA VAL A 173 -4.59 -0.03 15.37
C VAL A 173 -4.71 -1.44 15.93
N VAL A 174 -5.49 -2.30 15.27
CA VAL A 174 -5.60 -3.72 15.63
C VAL A 174 -4.24 -4.39 15.53
N VAL A 175 -3.46 -4.12 14.48
CA VAL A 175 -2.09 -4.62 14.34
C VAL A 175 -1.18 -4.11 15.47
N ALA A 176 -1.23 -2.82 15.79
CA ALA A 176 -0.41 -2.21 16.84
C ALA A 176 -0.75 -2.73 18.25
N ILE A 177 -2.02 -3.03 18.52
CA ILE A 177 -2.47 -3.59 19.80
C ILE A 177 -2.19 -5.09 19.88
N LEU A 178 -2.44 -5.82 18.79
CA LEU A 178 -2.47 -7.26 18.87
C LEU A 178 -1.09 -7.89 18.98
N TYR A 179 0.00 -7.33 18.43
CA TYR A 179 1.42 -7.77 18.56
C TYR A 179 1.69 -9.28 18.78
N LEU A 180 0.78 -10.12 18.33
CA LEU A 180 0.75 -11.56 18.47
C LEU A 180 1.01 -12.11 17.09
N GLN A 181 1.70 -13.24 17.06
CA GLN A 181 2.37 -13.89 15.93
C GLN A 181 1.49 -14.19 14.68
N ALA A 182 0.24 -13.70 14.62
CA ALA A 182 -0.73 -13.83 13.52
C ALA A 182 -0.77 -12.62 12.54
N PHE A 183 0.15 -11.67 12.70
CA PHE A 183 0.33 -10.39 11.98
C PHE A 183 0.11 -10.42 10.45
N ALA A 184 0.51 -11.50 9.80
CA ALA A 184 0.65 -11.59 8.35
C ALA A 184 -0.65 -11.91 7.58
N SER A 185 -1.43 -12.86 8.10
CA SER A 185 -2.63 -13.36 7.42
C SER A 185 -3.75 -12.32 7.41
N LEU A 186 -3.85 -11.51 8.48
CA LEU A 186 -4.83 -10.44 8.55
C LEU A 186 -4.54 -9.34 7.54
N TRP A 187 -3.27 -8.94 7.37
CA TRP A 187 -2.91 -7.91 6.40
C TRP A 187 -3.19 -8.34 4.95
N CYS A 188 -2.97 -9.61 4.61
CA CYS A 188 -3.28 -10.17 3.30
C CYS A 188 -4.78 -10.14 2.99
N ILE A 189 -5.59 -10.68 3.91
CA ILE A 189 -7.06 -10.69 3.81
C ILE A 189 -7.58 -9.24 3.74
N TYR A 190 -6.97 -8.38 4.53
CA TYR A 190 -7.27 -6.96 4.59
C TYR A 190 -6.94 -6.26 3.26
N ALA A 191 -5.74 -6.44 2.70
CA ALA A 191 -5.36 -5.90 1.38
C ALA A 191 -6.28 -6.40 0.25
N ALA A 192 -6.69 -7.66 0.29
CA ALA A 192 -7.69 -8.21 -0.62
C ALA A 192 -9.04 -7.49 -0.48
N MET A 193 -9.53 -7.32 0.76
CA MET A 193 -10.77 -6.60 1.05
C MET A 193 -10.71 -5.13 0.58
N MET A 194 -9.57 -4.46 0.80
CA MET A 194 -9.34 -3.08 0.37
C MET A 194 -9.31 -2.95 -1.14
N SER A 195 -8.71 -3.91 -1.84
CA SER A 195 -8.70 -3.94 -3.31
C SER A 195 -10.12 -4.14 -3.88
N VAL A 196 -10.94 -4.96 -3.23
CA VAL A 196 -12.37 -5.10 -3.58
C VAL A 196 -13.13 -3.80 -3.34
N LEU A 197 -12.89 -3.09 -2.24
CA LEU A 197 -13.53 -1.79 -1.98
C LEU A 197 -13.18 -0.74 -3.06
N VAL A 198 -11.92 -0.71 -3.50
CA VAL A 198 -11.47 0.14 -4.62
C VAL A 198 -12.24 -0.20 -5.90
N LEU A 199 -12.37 -1.50 -6.21
CA LEU A 199 -13.14 -1.95 -7.37
C LEU A 199 -14.62 -1.55 -7.28
N VAL A 200 -15.26 -1.76 -6.12
CA VAL A 200 -16.67 -1.37 -5.89
C VAL A 200 -16.86 0.14 -6.07
N HIS A 201 -15.91 0.96 -5.61
CA HIS A 201 -15.97 2.41 -5.83
C HIS A 201 -15.95 2.76 -7.32
N MET A 202 -15.01 2.19 -8.08
CA MET A 202 -14.89 2.43 -9.53
C MET A 202 -16.15 2.02 -10.29
N VAL A 203 -16.70 0.83 -9.99
CA VAL A 203 -17.94 0.34 -10.61
C VAL A 203 -19.15 1.22 -10.25
N ARG A 204 -19.26 1.69 -8.99
CA ARG A 204 -20.35 2.61 -8.58
C ARG A 204 -20.24 3.96 -9.28
N ARG A 205 -19.03 4.50 -9.42
CA ARG A 205 -18.78 5.74 -10.18
C ARG A 205 -19.21 5.59 -11.64
N ARG A 206 -18.91 4.45 -12.27
CA ARG A 206 -19.38 4.14 -13.64
C ARG A 206 -20.90 4.12 -13.74
N ARG A 207 -21.61 3.45 -12.83
CA ARG A 207 -23.08 3.38 -12.85
C ARG A 207 -23.74 4.75 -12.69
N LEU A 208 -23.15 5.63 -11.86
CA LEU A 208 -23.64 7.01 -11.68
C LEU A 208 -23.35 7.88 -12.91
N ALA A 209 -22.25 7.65 -13.62
CA ALA A 209 -21.91 8.37 -14.85
C ALA A 209 -22.69 7.89 -16.10
N VAL A 210 -23.35 6.73 -16.04
CA VAL A 210 -24.08 6.12 -17.17
C VAL A 210 -25.61 6.31 -17.04
N ARG A 211 -26.13 6.80 -15.91
CA ARG A 211 -27.54 7.23 -15.84
C ARG A 211 -27.71 8.52 -16.65
N PRO A 212 -28.45 8.51 -17.78
CA PRO A 212 -28.87 9.75 -18.42
C PRO A 212 -29.80 10.49 -17.45
N ALA A 213 -29.67 11.81 -17.40
CA ALA A 213 -30.69 12.69 -16.83
C ALA A 213 -31.98 12.59 -17.64
#